data_AF-A0A943B742-F1
#
_entry.id   AF-A0A943B742-F1
#
_cell.length_a   1.000
_cell.length_b   1.000
_cell.length_c   1.000
_cell.angle_alpha   90.00
_cell.angle_beta   90.00
_cell.angle_gamma   90.00
#
_symmetry.space_group_name_H-M   'P 1'
#
loop_
_entity.id
_entity.type
_entity.pdbx_description
1 polymer ?
#
loop_
_entity_poly.entity_id
_entity_poly.type
_entity_poly.pdbx_seq_one_letter_code
_entity_poly.pdbx_strand_id
1 'polypeptide(L)'
;MEEEKITESNYFSLVNKTVLIFIAIITAFLITGIGLEVKAGIRSLSFLIIMFGISVIGFSIALSIYYKDQNSKTVGWVLSITSEIIYFITLLSSEVKTTFIFAFPLAVLLILYRNRKLIAFQSITMLLIILIYVLKQSRIELSSDLMVMLGGSLLFIPCVIYASKFLRMLTNQVIATVYEVEEHLYKN
;
A
#
# COMPACT_ATOMS: atom_id res chain seq x y z
N MET A 1 26.08 19.07 19.33
CA MET A 1 24.89 18.77 18.52
C MET A 1 25.16 17.40 17.94
N GLU A 2 24.75 16.34 18.64
CA GLU A 2 25.05 14.96 18.25
C GLU A 2 24.26 14.63 16.97
N GLU A 3 24.97 14.33 15.89
CA GLU A 3 24.37 13.71 14.71
C GLU A 3 23.90 12.32 15.12
N GLU A 4 22.57 12.19 15.25
CA GLU A 4 21.91 10.94 15.55
C GLU A 4 22.13 9.97 14.37
N LYS A 5 23.15 9.11 14.49
CA LYS A 5 23.41 8.02 13.55
C LYS A 5 22.10 7.28 13.29
N ILE A 6 21.60 7.36 12.06
CA ILE A 6 20.43 6.58 11.63
C ILE A 6 20.82 5.11 11.68
N THR A 7 20.61 4.49 12.83
CA THR A 7 20.66 3.04 13.00
C THR A 7 19.46 2.43 12.27
N GLU A 8 19.48 1.13 11.95
CA GLU A 8 18.32 0.44 11.36
C GLU A 8 17.02 0.65 12.19
N SER A 9 17.14 0.99 13.49
CA SER A 9 16.02 1.32 14.39
C SER A 9 15.44 2.73 14.22
N ASN A 10 16.03 3.61 13.42
CA ASN A 10 15.39 4.89 13.06
C ASN A 10 14.65 4.78 11.72
N TYR A 11 15.06 3.83 10.86
CA TYR A 11 14.43 3.61 9.56
C TYR A 11 12.98 3.14 9.67
N PHE A 12 12.72 2.04 10.41
CA PHE A 12 11.37 1.48 10.48
C PHE A 12 10.40 2.40 11.22
N SER A 13 10.86 3.14 12.23
CA SER A 13 10.06 4.19 12.87
C SER A 13 9.60 5.26 11.86
N LEU A 14 10.52 5.76 11.03
CA LEU A 14 10.19 6.76 10.00
C LEU A 14 9.24 6.20 8.93
N VAL A 15 9.49 4.97 8.45
CA VAL A 15 8.62 4.31 7.48
C VAL A 15 7.22 4.09 8.06
N ASN A 16 7.11 3.54 9.27
CA ASN A 16 5.83 3.30 9.92
C ASN A 16 5.03 4.59 10.10
N LYS A 17 5.68 5.65 10.60
CA LYS A 17 5.05 6.97 10.75
C LYS A 17 4.55 7.50 9.41
N THR A 18 5.38 7.45 8.38
CA THR A 18 5.04 7.93 7.03
C THR A 18 3.86 7.15 6.45
N VAL A 19 3.91 5.82 6.49
CA VAL A 19 2.87 4.96 5.94
C VAL A 19 1.55 5.14 6.68
N LEU A 20 1.56 5.28 8.01
CA LEU A 20 0.35 5.55 8.80
C LEU A 20 -0.31 6.88 8.40
N ILE A 21 0.47 7.94 8.20
CA ILE A 21 -0.06 9.25 7.75
C ILE A 21 -0.71 9.12 6.37
N PHE A 22 0.00 8.53 5.40
CA PHE A 22 -0.54 8.40 4.04
C PHE A 22 -1.74 7.46 3.97
N ILE A 23 -1.77 6.39 4.76
CA ILE A 23 -2.95 5.53 4.83
C ILE A 23 -4.14 6.26 5.42
N ALA A 24 -3.96 7.07 6.47
CA ALA A 24 -5.07 7.88 6.99
C ALA A 24 -5.65 8.81 5.92
N ILE A 25 -4.78 9.43 5.11
CA ILE A 25 -5.20 10.27 3.97
C ILE A 25 -5.95 9.45 2.93
N ILE A 26 -5.38 8.33 2.46
CA ILE A 26 -5.99 7.45 1.45
C ILE A 26 -7.36 6.95 1.92
N THR A 27 -7.45 6.52 3.17
CA THR A 27 -8.71 6.08 3.78
C THR A 27 -9.72 7.21 3.85
N ALA A 28 -9.32 8.44 4.21
CA ALA A 28 -10.23 9.58 4.20
C ALA A 28 -10.81 9.86 2.80
N PHE A 29 -9.97 9.80 1.76
CA PHE A 29 -10.43 9.91 0.37
C PHE A 29 -11.36 8.78 -0.04
N LEU A 30 -11.05 7.53 0.34
CA LEU A 30 -11.91 6.38 0.07
C LEU A 30 -13.31 6.55 0.70
N ILE A 31 -13.35 6.85 2.00
CA ILE A 31 -14.60 7.02 2.74
C ILE A 31 -15.42 8.18 2.16
N THR A 32 -14.75 9.28 1.77
CA THR A 32 -15.41 10.40 1.08
C THR A 32 -15.99 9.97 -0.27
N GLY A 33 -15.23 9.24 -1.08
CA GLY A 33 -15.69 8.74 -2.38
C GLY A 33 -16.89 7.80 -2.25
N ILE A 34 -16.83 6.83 -1.33
CA ILE A 34 -17.96 5.94 -1.03
C ILE A 34 -19.15 6.76 -0.50
N GLY A 35 -18.93 7.77 0.34
CA GLY A 35 -19.98 8.65 0.83
C GLY A 35 -20.70 9.42 -0.28
N LEU A 36 -19.97 9.87 -1.31
CA LEU A 36 -20.56 10.49 -2.49
C LEU A 36 -21.40 9.49 -3.29
N GLU A 37 -20.94 8.25 -3.45
CA GLU A 37 -21.71 7.18 -4.09
C GLU A 37 -22.98 6.81 -3.32
N VAL A 38 -22.94 6.84 -1.98
CA VAL A 38 -24.13 6.67 -1.14
C VAL A 38 -25.12 7.80 -1.34
N LYS A 39 -24.64 9.06 -1.37
CA LYS A 39 -25.50 10.23 -1.63
C LYS A 39 -26.14 10.18 -3.03
N ALA A 40 -25.43 9.61 -4.00
CA ALA A 40 -25.93 9.40 -5.36
C ALA A 40 -26.88 8.20 -5.51
N GLY A 41 -27.09 7.40 -4.44
CA GLY A 41 -27.93 6.20 -4.48
C GLY A 41 -27.27 4.98 -5.16
N ILE A 42 -25.97 5.05 -5.47
CA ILE A 42 -25.22 3.96 -6.11
C ILE A 42 -24.86 2.87 -5.09
N ARG A 43 -24.54 3.27 -3.85
CA ARG A 43 -24.23 2.34 -2.75
C ARG A 43 -25.14 2.56 -1.55
N SER A 44 -25.33 1.51 -0.75
CA SER A 44 -26.10 1.61 0.49
C SER A 44 -25.31 2.29 1.61
N LEU A 45 -26.02 2.92 2.55
CA LEU A 45 -25.41 3.43 3.78
C LEU A 45 -24.73 2.31 4.60
N SER A 46 -25.32 1.11 4.60
CA SER A 46 -24.73 -0.05 5.27
C SER A 46 -23.35 -0.42 4.70
N PHE A 47 -23.16 -0.26 3.39
CA PHE A 47 -21.87 -0.47 2.75
C PHE A 47 -20.82 0.51 3.31
N LEU A 48 -21.14 1.81 3.37
CA LEU A 48 -20.24 2.82 3.95
C LEU A 48 -19.86 2.50 5.40
N ILE A 49 -20.84 2.11 6.23
CA ILE A 49 -20.60 1.78 7.64
C ILE A 49 -19.64 0.60 7.79
N ILE A 50 -19.83 -0.46 6.98
CA ILE A 50 -18.95 -1.65 7.00
C ILE A 50 -17.53 -1.25 6.60
N MET A 51 -17.38 -0.48 5.52
CA MET A 51 -16.07 -0.06 5.02
C MET A 51 -15.34 0.85 6.00
N PHE A 52 -16.07 1.77 6.63
CA PHE A 52 -15.55 2.61 7.69
C PHE A 52 -15.11 1.76 8.90
N GLY A 53 -15.94 0.82 9.35
CA GLY A 53 -15.62 -0.07 10.46
C GLY A 53 -14.35 -0.89 10.25
N ILE A 54 -14.21 -1.54 9.08
CA ILE A 54 -13.00 -2.31 8.73
C ILE A 54 -11.76 -1.39 8.72
N SER A 55 -11.89 -0.20 8.15
CA SER A 55 -10.80 0.78 8.08
C SER A 55 -10.34 1.21 9.47
N VAL A 56 -11.28 1.56 10.35
CA VAL A 56 -10.98 1.97 11.73
C VAL A 56 -10.35 0.85 12.52
N ILE A 57 -10.87 -0.38 12.41
CA ILE A 57 -10.31 -1.55 13.12
C ILE A 57 -8.87 -1.80 12.68
N GLY A 58 -8.62 -1.91 11.37
CA GLY A 58 -7.27 -2.19 10.88
C GLY A 58 -6.27 -1.08 11.19
N PHE A 59 -6.68 0.18 11.05
CA PHE A 59 -5.86 1.33 11.41
C PHE A 59 -5.57 1.40 12.92
N SER A 60 -6.55 1.09 13.76
CA SER A 60 -6.38 1.05 15.22
C SER A 60 -5.42 -0.04 15.66
N ILE A 61 -5.48 -1.23 15.04
CA ILE A 61 -4.52 -2.31 15.30
C ILE A 61 -3.11 -1.87 14.90
N ALA A 62 -2.95 -1.27 13.71
CA ALA A 62 -1.66 -0.79 13.23
C ALA A 62 -1.06 0.30 14.12
N LEU A 63 -1.87 1.27 14.54
CA LEU A 63 -1.48 2.30 15.51
C LEU A 63 -1.09 1.70 16.86
N SER A 64 -1.86 0.74 17.36
CA SER A 64 -1.57 0.08 18.64
C SER A 64 -0.22 -0.64 18.60
N ILE A 65 0.12 -1.28 17.48
CA ILE A 65 1.44 -1.90 17.28
C ILE A 65 2.52 -0.83 17.21
N TYR A 66 2.31 0.24 16.44
CA TYR A 66 3.29 1.33 16.29
C TYR A 66 3.61 2.03 17.62
N TYR A 67 2.61 2.30 18.45
CA TYR A 67 2.84 2.92 19.76
C TYR A 67 3.52 1.98 20.78
N LYS A 68 3.38 0.66 20.62
CA LYS A 68 4.09 -0.33 21.44
C LYS A 68 5.54 -0.52 20.98
N ASP A 69 5.75 -0.57 19.67
CA ASP A 69 7.06 -0.71 19.04
C ASP A 69 7.06 0.03 17.70
N GLN A 70 7.67 1.21 17.70
CA GLN A 70 7.74 2.06 16.51
C GLN A 70 8.53 1.41 15.38
N ASN A 71 9.39 0.43 15.67
CA ASN A 71 10.20 -0.29 14.69
C ASN A 71 9.58 -1.60 14.21
N SER A 72 8.36 -1.89 14.65
CA SER A 72 7.69 -3.13 14.31
C SER A 72 7.49 -3.27 12.80
N LYS A 73 8.02 -4.35 12.23
CA LYS A 73 7.81 -4.74 10.83
C LYS A 73 6.39 -5.25 10.56
N THR A 74 5.61 -5.48 11.62
CA THR A 74 4.24 -6.02 11.57
C THR A 74 3.21 -4.96 11.14
N VAL A 75 3.49 -3.67 11.38
CA VAL A 75 2.60 -2.56 10.98
C VAL A 75 2.25 -2.64 9.50
N GLY A 76 3.26 -2.81 8.63
CA GLY A 76 3.05 -2.93 7.19
C GLY A 76 2.18 -4.11 6.78
N TRP A 77 2.28 -5.25 7.48
CA TRP A 77 1.44 -6.43 7.22
C TRP A 77 -0.02 -6.20 7.61
N VAL A 78 -0.29 -5.60 8.77
CA VAL A 78 -1.65 -5.30 9.21
C VAL A 78 -2.33 -4.35 8.24
N LEU A 79 -1.61 -3.30 7.83
CA LEU A 79 -2.11 -2.30 6.88
C LEU A 79 -2.35 -2.92 5.49
N SER A 80 -1.44 -3.75 5.00
CA SER A 80 -1.60 -4.51 3.75
C SER A 80 -2.85 -5.39 3.78
N ILE A 81 -2.99 -6.26 4.80
CA ILE A 81 -4.14 -7.17 4.90
C ILE A 81 -5.47 -6.40 4.99
N THR A 82 -5.51 -5.35 5.81
CA THR A 82 -6.71 -4.51 5.94
C THR A 82 -7.07 -3.87 4.61
N SER A 83 -6.07 -3.35 3.90
CA SER A 83 -6.27 -2.71 2.60
C SER A 83 -6.78 -3.67 1.54
N GLU A 84 -6.31 -4.92 1.54
CA GLU A 84 -6.74 -5.95 0.60
C GLU A 84 -8.18 -6.41 0.87
N ILE A 85 -8.58 -6.51 2.14
CA ILE A 85 -9.98 -6.81 2.51
C ILE A 85 -10.90 -5.70 2.01
N ILE A 86 -10.53 -4.44 2.26
CA ILE A 86 -11.29 -3.27 1.76
C ILE A 86 -11.34 -3.31 0.23
N TYR A 87 -10.20 -3.54 -0.43
CA TYR A 87 -10.14 -3.56 -1.88
C TYR A 87 -11.01 -4.66 -2.49
N PHE A 88 -10.94 -5.87 -1.96
CA PHE A 88 -11.77 -7.01 -2.36
C PHE A 88 -13.27 -6.66 -2.30
N ILE A 89 -13.72 -6.14 -1.15
CA ILE A 89 -15.13 -5.79 -0.96
C ILE A 89 -15.52 -4.64 -1.90
N THR A 90 -14.70 -3.59 -2.00
CA THR A 90 -15.01 -2.41 -2.83
C THR A 90 -15.13 -2.75 -4.29
N LEU A 91 -14.16 -3.50 -4.84
CA LEU A 91 -14.10 -3.80 -6.26
C LEU A 91 -15.21 -4.78 -6.67
N LEU A 92 -15.41 -5.87 -5.92
CA LEU A 92 -16.41 -6.87 -6.29
C LEU A 92 -17.86 -6.40 -6.14
N SER A 93 -18.08 -5.36 -5.32
CA SER A 93 -19.38 -4.70 -5.19
C SER A 93 -19.55 -3.49 -6.14
N SER A 94 -18.50 -3.07 -6.85
CA SER A 94 -18.56 -1.89 -7.72
C SER A 94 -19.07 -2.24 -9.12
N GLU A 95 -19.97 -1.40 -9.63
CA GLU A 95 -20.31 -1.36 -11.05
C GLU A 95 -19.37 -0.42 -11.83
N VAL A 96 -18.60 0.41 -11.11
CA VAL A 96 -17.68 1.39 -11.69
C VAL A 96 -16.31 0.77 -11.89
N LYS A 97 -15.91 0.56 -13.14
CA LYS A 97 -14.64 -0.10 -13.49
C LYS A 97 -13.40 0.63 -12.92
N THR A 98 -13.43 1.96 -12.83
CA THR A 98 -12.30 2.78 -12.33
C THR A 98 -11.98 2.57 -10.85
N THR A 99 -12.85 1.90 -10.09
CA THR A 99 -12.60 1.53 -8.68
C THR A 99 -11.30 0.74 -8.49
N PHE A 100 -10.83 0.01 -9.51
CA PHE A 100 -9.58 -0.76 -9.41
C PHE A 100 -8.33 0.09 -9.12
N ILE A 101 -8.35 1.38 -9.48
CA ILE A 101 -7.21 2.29 -9.31
C ILE A 101 -6.86 2.48 -7.82
N PHE A 102 -7.81 2.25 -6.92
CA PHE A 102 -7.63 2.44 -5.49
C PHE A 102 -6.48 1.62 -4.87
N ALA A 103 -6.16 0.45 -5.41
CA ALA A 103 -5.14 -0.42 -4.84
C ALA A 103 -3.69 0.06 -5.09
N PHE A 104 -3.45 0.86 -6.14
CA PHE A 104 -2.08 1.20 -6.55
C PHE A 104 -1.33 2.13 -5.58
N PRO A 105 -1.93 3.23 -5.08
CA PRO A 105 -1.23 4.11 -4.12
C PRO A 105 -0.78 3.36 -2.85
N LEU A 106 -1.62 2.44 -2.37
CA LEU A 106 -1.31 1.59 -1.21
C LEU A 106 -0.14 0.65 -1.49
N ALA A 107 -0.16 -0.02 -2.65
CA ALA A 107 0.91 -0.92 -3.04
C ALA A 107 2.26 -0.19 -3.22
N VAL A 108 2.25 1.06 -3.70
CA VAL A 108 3.46 1.90 -3.79
C VAL A 108 4.01 2.24 -2.39
N LEU A 109 3.16 2.59 -1.43
CA LEU A 109 3.60 2.92 -0.06
C LEU A 109 4.28 1.73 0.63
N LEU A 110 3.82 0.50 0.36
CA LEU A 110 4.39 -0.70 0.97
C LEU A 110 5.82 -1.01 0.48
N ILE A 111 6.27 -0.39 -0.63
CA ILE A 111 7.67 -0.49 -1.10
C ILE A 111 8.64 0.05 -0.04
N LEU A 112 8.23 1.07 0.73
CA LEU A 112 9.04 1.69 1.77
C LEU A 112 9.45 0.70 2.86
N TYR A 113 8.71 -0.38 3.08
CA TYR A 113 9.11 -1.42 4.03
C TYR A 113 10.33 -2.24 3.57
N ARG A 114 10.74 -2.12 2.30
CA ARG A 114 11.82 -2.89 1.67
C ARG A 114 11.68 -4.41 1.89
N ASN A 115 10.45 -4.88 2.13
CA ASN A 115 10.14 -6.25 2.44
C ASN A 115 9.54 -6.94 1.21
N ARG A 116 10.35 -7.76 0.54
CA ARG A 116 9.94 -8.47 -0.68
C ARG A 116 8.73 -9.38 -0.48
N LYS A 117 8.59 -10.00 0.70
CA LYS A 117 7.45 -10.88 0.99
C LYS A 117 6.15 -10.08 1.10
N LEU A 118 6.19 -8.93 1.76
CA LEU A 118 5.06 -8.02 1.88
C LEU A 118 4.64 -7.45 0.51
N ILE A 119 5.62 -7.02 -0.28
CA ILE A 119 5.40 -6.49 -1.63
C ILE A 119 4.80 -7.56 -2.55
N ALA A 120 5.37 -8.77 -2.52
CA ALA A 120 4.87 -9.88 -3.33
C ALA A 120 3.46 -10.29 -2.90
N PHE A 121 3.20 -10.37 -1.59
CA PHE A 121 1.87 -10.65 -1.05
C PHE A 121 0.86 -9.66 -1.63
N GLN A 122 1.03 -8.35 -1.39
CA GLN A 122 0.12 -7.31 -1.88
C GLN A 122 -0.07 -7.39 -3.40
N SER A 123 1.02 -7.53 -4.15
CA SER A 123 0.94 -7.54 -5.62
C SER A 123 0.15 -8.73 -6.15
N ILE A 124 0.33 -9.91 -5.52
CA ILE A 124 -0.37 -11.14 -5.90
C ILE A 124 -1.84 -11.09 -5.46
N THR A 125 -2.14 -10.66 -4.24
CA THR A 125 -3.54 -10.53 -3.77
C THR A 125 -4.30 -9.52 -4.61
N MET A 126 -3.73 -8.35 -4.88
CA MET A 126 -4.33 -7.35 -5.76
C MET A 126 -4.63 -7.92 -7.15
N LEU A 127 -3.68 -8.65 -7.76
CA LEU A 127 -3.89 -9.28 -9.07
C LEU A 127 -5.00 -10.32 -9.03
N LEU A 128 -5.04 -11.15 -7.99
CA LEU A 128 -6.09 -12.16 -7.82
C LEU A 128 -7.47 -11.52 -7.69
N ILE A 129 -7.61 -10.45 -6.91
CA ILE A 129 -8.86 -9.71 -6.73
C ILE A 129 -9.33 -9.13 -8.08
N ILE A 130 -8.41 -8.52 -8.84
CA ILE A 130 -8.71 -7.97 -10.16
C ILE A 130 -9.09 -9.07 -11.15
N LEU A 131 -8.39 -10.21 -11.13
CA LEU A 131 -8.72 -11.35 -11.97
C LEU A 131 -10.12 -11.88 -11.68
N ILE A 132 -10.48 -12.03 -10.39
CA ILE A 132 -11.83 -12.44 -9.98
C ILE A 132 -12.88 -11.43 -10.49
N TYR A 133 -12.63 -10.13 -10.33
CA TYR A 133 -13.52 -9.09 -10.83
C TYR A 133 -13.70 -9.17 -12.35
N VAL A 134 -12.61 -9.30 -13.10
CA VAL A 134 -12.65 -9.38 -14.57
C VAL A 134 -13.37 -10.64 -15.04
N LEU A 135 -13.14 -11.79 -14.40
CA LEU A 135 -13.86 -13.03 -14.70
C LEU A 135 -15.35 -12.95 -14.37
N LYS A 136 -15.73 -12.18 -13.35
CA LYS A 136 -17.15 -11.91 -13.04
C LYS A 136 -17.77 -11.03 -14.13
N GLN A 137 -17.09 -9.95 -14.53
CA GLN A 137 -17.63 -8.98 -15.48
C GLN A 137 -17.62 -9.50 -16.93
N SER A 138 -16.63 -10.30 -17.31
CA SER A 138 -16.52 -10.87 -18.67
C SER A 138 -17.65 -11.83 -19.02
N ARG A 139 -18.32 -12.42 -18.01
CA ARG A 139 -19.56 -13.21 -18.21
C ARG A 139 -20.73 -12.36 -18.69
N ILE A 140 -20.69 -11.06 -18.41
CA ILE A 140 -21.69 -10.09 -18.85
C ILE A 140 -21.24 -9.53 -20.20
N GLU A 141 -20.04 -8.95 -20.24
CA GLU A 141 -19.47 -8.35 -21.44
C GLU A 141 -17.95 -8.29 -21.36
N LEU A 142 -17.28 -8.78 -22.41
CA LEU A 142 -15.83 -8.61 -22.56
C LEU A 142 -15.55 -7.27 -23.24
N SER A 143 -15.06 -6.30 -22.45
CA SER A 143 -14.71 -4.96 -22.94
C SER A 143 -13.20 -4.71 -22.92
N SER A 144 -12.74 -3.78 -23.76
CA SER A 144 -11.33 -3.33 -23.78
C SER A 144 -10.86 -2.84 -22.41
N ASP A 145 -11.74 -2.22 -21.63
CA ASP A 145 -11.43 -1.73 -20.28
C ASP A 145 -10.98 -2.85 -19.35
N LEU A 146 -11.62 -4.03 -19.42
CA LEU A 146 -11.25 -5.17 -18.59
C LEU A 146 -9.88 -5.73 -18.96
N MET A 147 -9.53 -5.70 -20.26
CA MET A 147 -8.20 -6.06 -20.73
C MET A 147 -7.14 -5.06 -20.26
N VAL A 148 -7.46 -3.76 -20.28
CA VAL A 148 -6.58 -2.70 -19.75
C VAL A 148 -6.34 -2.87 -18.25
N MET A 149 -7.39 -3.19 -17.48
CA MET A 149 -7.27 -3.47 -16.04
C MET A 149 -6.33 -4.64 -15.76
N LEU A 150 -6.48 -5.77 -16.47
CA LEU A 150 -5.58 -6.92 -16.33
C LEU A 150 -4.15 -6.58 -16.76
N GLY A 151 -3.99 -5.97 -17.94
CA GLY A 151 -2.68 -5.61 -18.49
C GLY A 151 -1.93 -4.63 -17.58
N GLY A 152 -2.59 -3.57 -17.11
CA GLY A 152 -2.01 -2.60 -16.19
C GLY A 152 -1.60 -3.23 -14.86
N SER A 153 -2.42 -4.13 -14.32
CA SER A 153 -2.12 -4.82 -13.07
C SER A 153 -0.97 -5.82 -13.21
N LEU A 154 -0.90 -6.54 -14.33
CA LEU A 154 0.21 -7.44 -14.65
C LEU A 154 1.52 -6.69 -14.82
N LEU A 155 1.50 -5.53 -15.48
CA LEU A 155 2.67 -4.67 -15.64
C LEU A 155 3.12 -4.02 -14.33
N PHE A 156 2.20 -3.76 -13.40
CA PHE A 156 2.54 -3.13 -12.13
C PHE A 156 3.45 -4.01 -11.26
N ILE A 157 3.27 -5.33 -11.27
CA ILE A 157 4.07 -6.27 -10.46
C ILE A 157 5.58 -6.15 -10.74
N PRO A 158 6.07 -6.32 -11.99
CA PRO A 158 7.49 -6.16 -12.29
C PRO A 158 7.98 -4.73 -12.00
N CYS A 159 7.15 -3.70 -12.22
CA CYS A 159 7.52 -2.32 -11.89
C CYS A 159 7.82 -2.15 -10.40
N VAL A 160 6.94 -2.64 -9.53
CA VAL A 160 7.10 -2.55 -8.07
C VAL A 160 8.30 -3.36 -7.58
N ILE A 161 8.50 -4.57 -8.12
CA ILE A 161 9.66 -5.41 -7.79
C ILE A 161 10.96 -4.73 -8.22
N TYR A 162 11.00 -4.15 -9.42
CA TYR A 162 12.18 -3.45 -9.93
C TYR A 162 12.45 -2.18 -9.13
N ALA A 163 11.43 -1.36 -8.84
CA ALA A 163 11.54 -0.18 -7.99
C ALA A 163 12.09 -0.53 -6.60
N SER A 164 11.61 -1.61 -5.99
CA SER A 164 12.14 -2.10 -4.70
C SER A 164 13.62 -2.51 -4.78
N LYS A 165 14.02 -3.20 -5.86
CA LYS A 165 15.43 -3.56 -6.10
C LYS A 165 16.28 -2.30 -6.30
N PHE A 166 15.82 -1.36 -7.11
CA PHE A 166 16.51 -0.10 -7.40
C PHE A 166 16.70 0.74 -6.15
N LEU A 167 15.66 0.90 -5.32
CA LEU A 167 15.75 1.59 -4.02
C LEU A 167 16.80 0.95 -3.13
N ARG A 168 16.85 -0.38 -3.05
CA ARG A 168 17.87 -1.08 -2.26
C ARG A 168 19.29 -0.83 -2.79
N MET A 169 19.46 -0.79 -4.11
CA MET A 169 20.75 -0.49 -4.74
C MET A 169 21.20 0.93 -4.44
N LEU A 170 20.30 1.92 -4.59
CA LEU A 170 20.58 3.32 -4.24
C LEU A 170 20.97 3.47 -2.77
N THR A 171 20.24 2.83 -1.86
CA THR A 171 20.59 2.88 -0.43
C THR A 171 22.00 2.35 -0.18
N ASN A 172 22.37 1.22 -0.80
CA ASN A 172 23.69 0.63 -0.64
C ASN A 172 24.79 1.55 -1.20
N GLN A 173 24.53 2.24 -2.32
CA GLN A 173 25.47 3.20 -2.90
C GLN A 173 25.66 4.41 -1.98
N VAL A 174 24.57 5.01 -1.48
CA VAL A 174 24.65 6.14 -0.55
C VAL A 174 25.42 5.76 0.71
N ILE A 175 25.17 4.58 1.26
CA ILE A 175 25.90 4.08 2.43
C ILE A 175 27.41 3.95 2.12
N ALA A 176 27.76 3.36 0.97
CA ALA A 176 29.17 3.24 0.56
C ALA A 176 29.86 4.60 0.44
N THR A 177 29.21 5.58 -0.21
CA THR A 177 29.74 6.94 -0.35
C THR A 177 29.93 7.64 1.00
N VAL A 178 28.99 7.47 1.94
CA VAL A 178 29.14 8.04 3.29
C VAL A 178 30.36 7.44 4.01
N TYR A 179 30.57 6.13 3.91
CA TYR A 179 31.74 5.48 4.50
C TYR A 179 33.06 5.96 3.88
N GLU A 180 33.12 6.13 2.56
CA GLU A 180 34.30 6.66 1.88
C GLU A 180 34.65 8.09 2.35
N VAL A 181 33.63 8.94 2.54
CA VAL A 181 33.80 10.31 3.04
C VAL A 181 34.23 10.32 4.51
N GLU A 182 33.62 9.51 5.37
CA GLU A 182 34.07 9.37 6.77
C GLU A 182 35.54 8.92 6.84
N GLU A 183 35.92 7.92 6.05
CA GLU A 183 37.30 7.41 6.03
C GLU A 183 38.30 8.49 5.61
N HIS A 184 37.95 9.36 4.65
CA HIS A 184 38.79 10.49 4.24
C HIS A 184 38.88 11.62 5.28
N LEU A 185 37.84 11.85 6.07
CA LEU A 185 37.78 12.89 7.09
C LEU A 185 38.49 12.50 8.39
N TYR A 186 38.52 11.22 8.75
CA TYR A 186 39.08 10.74 10.02
C TYR A 186 40.47 10.06 9.90
N LYS A 187 40.98 9.84 8.68
CA LYS A 187 42.36 9.36 8.46
C LYS A 187 43.37 10.48 8.15
N ASN A 188 42.94 11.73 8.07
CA ASN A 188 43.80 12.93 8.02
C ASN A 188 43.68 13.72 9.33
#